data_AF-A0AAV5DIF3-F1
#
_entry.id   AF-A0AAV5DIF3-F1
#
_cell.length_a   1.000
_cell.length_b   1.000
_cell.length_c   1.000
_cell.angle_alpha   90.00
_cell.angle_beta   90.00
_cell.angle_gamma   90.00
#
_symmetry.space_group_name_H-M   'P 1'
#
loop_
_entity.id
_entity.type
_entity.pdbx_description
1 polymer ?
#
loop_
_entity_poly.entity_id
_entity_poly.type
_entity_poly.pdbx_seq_one_letter_code
_entity_poly.pdbx_strand_id
1 'polypeptide(L)'
;MALSRPRCPSPPPPALMLDELVEGILLRLHPDEPAYLVHAALVCKSWRRILSDAGFRRRYIDLHRSPPLLGYIHNIYQSRTCSPRFVSSSATASPFSPPTTINSWGALDCRHGRVLIHNKLRLVVWDPVTDD
;
A
#
# COMPACT_ATOMS: atom_id res chain seq x y z
N MET A 1 -17.34 -12.48 -55.49
CA MET A 1 -16.60 -12.05 -54.29
C MET A 1 -17.23 -10.77 -53.77
N ALA A 2 -17.95 -10.82 -52.64
CA ALA A 2 -18.50 -9.63 -51.99
C ALA A 2 -17.58 -9.26 -50.81
N LEU A 3 -17.01 -8.06 -50.83
CA LEU A 3 -16.16 -7.55 -49.76
C LEU A 3 -17.03 -7.09 -48.59
N SER A 4 -16.90 -7.73 -47.43
CA SER A 4 -17.56 -7.32 -46.20
C SER A 4 -17.07 -5.95 -45.74
N ARG A 5 -17.99 -5.02 -45.50
CA ARG A 5 -17.69 -3.69 -44.94
C ARG A 5 -17.04 -3.82 -43.55
N PRO A 6 -16.00 -3.03 -43.25
CA PRO A 6 -15.46 -2.96 -41.88
C PRO A 6 -16.56 -2.40 -40.96
N ARG A 7 -16.86 -3.14 -39.89
CA ARG A 7 -17.76 -2.67 -38.84
C ARG A 7 -17.07 -1.51 -38.11
N CYS A 8 -17.63 -0.31 -38.21
CA CYS A 8 -17.26 0.78 -37.31
C CYS A 8 -17.53 0.33 -35.87
N PRO A 9 -16.61 0.53 -34.92
CA PRO A 9 -16.89 0.27 -33.52
C PRO A 9 -18.03 1.18 -33.07
N SER A 10 -19.09 0.59 -32.50
CA SER A 10 -20.17 1.35 -31.90
C SER A 10 -19.63 2.15 -30.71
N PRO A 11 -20.08 3.40 -30.50
CA PRO A 11 -19.68 4.18 -29.32
C PRO A 11 -20.05 3.41 -28.03
N PRO A 12 -19.19 3.46 -27.01
CA PRO A 12 -19.45 2.74 -25.76
C PRO A 12 -20.73 3.27 -25.09
N PRO A 13 -21.54 2.40 -24.46
CA PRO A 13 -22.74 2.82 -23.76
C PRO A 13 -22.44 3.90 -22.70
N PRO A 14 -23.36 4.84 -22.44
CA PRO A 14 -23.16 5.97 -21.52
C PRO A 14 -22.70 5.58 -20.11
N ALA A 15 -23.10 4.39 -19.63
CA ALA A 15 -22.68 3.87 -18.34
C ALA A 15 -21.17 3.56 -18.27
N LEU A 16 -20.56 3.10 -19.37
CA LEU A 16 -19.12 2.84 -19.45
C LEU A 16 -18.33 4.16 -19.42
N MET A 17 -18.84 5.19 -20.08
CA MET A 17 -18.23 6.53 -20.05
C MET A 17 -18.23 7.13 -18.63
N LEU A 18 -19.29 6.89 -17.86
CA LEU A 18 -19.36 7.33 -16.46
C LEU A 18 -18.40 6.53 -15.57
N ASP A 19 -18.30 5.21 -15.76
CA ASP A 19 -17.37 4.38 -15.00
C ASP A 19 -15.90 4.78 -15.27
N GLU A 20 -15.53 5.07 -16.53
CA GLU A 20 -14.19 5.58 -16.88
C GLU A 20 -13.88 6.93 -16.22
N LEU A 21 -14.86 7.84 -16.18
CA LEU A 21 -14.70 9.13 -15.51
C LEU A 21 -14.53 8.97 -13.99
N VAL A 22 -15.38 8.15 -13.37
CA VAL A 22 -15.29 7.83 -11.93
C VAL A 22 -13.94 7.21 -11.63
N GLU A 23 -13.50 6.26 -12.46
CA GLU A 23 -12.19 5.65 -12.31
C GLU A 23 -11.06 6.69 -12.34
N GLY A 24 -11.10 7.62 -13.30
CA GLY A 24 -10.14 8.71 -13.40
C GLY A 24 -10.11 9.63 -12.16
N ILE A 25 -11.25 9.82 -11.49
CA ILE A 25 -11.32 10.54 -10.20
C ILE A 25 -10.70 9.70 -9.09
N LEU A 26 -11.05 8.42 -9.01
CA LEU A 26 -10.54 7.50 -7.97
C LEU A 26 -9.03 7.29 -8.07
N LEU A 27 -8.47 7.27 -9.29
CA LEU A 27 -7.02 7.19 -9.51
C LEU A 27 -6.27 8.39 -8.93
N ARG A 28 -6.91 9.55 -8.78
CA ARG A 28 -6.30 10.75 -8.21
C ARG A 28 -6.30 10.78 -6.68
N LEU A 29 -6.99 9.85 -6.02
CA LEU A 29 -6.98 9.75 -4.55
C LEU A 29 -5.59 9.32 -4.05
N HIS A 30 -5.03 10.07 -3.10
CA HIS A 30 -3.66 9.87 -2.63
C HIS A 30 -3.50 8.58 -1.82
N PRO A 31 -2.41 7.80 -2.00
CA PRO A 31 -2.20 6.54 -1.28
C PRO A 31 -1.98 6.72 0.23
N ASP A 32 -1.53 7.89 0.69
CA ASP A 32 -1.28 8.15 2.12
C ASP A 32 -2.57 8.25 2.97
N GLU A 33 -3.71 8.39 2.31
CA GLU A 33 -5.04 8.47 2.95
C GLU A 33 -5.95 7.36 2.40
N PRO A 34 -5.69 6.08 2.77
CA PRO A 34 -6.44 4.93 2.25
C PRO A 34 -7.92 4.97 2.61
N ALA A 35 -8.30 5.73 3.65
CA ALA A 35 -9.68 5.94 4.06
C ALA A 35 -10.56 6.49 2.92
N TYR A 36 -10.01 7.31 2.01
CA TYR A 36 -10.79 7.84 0.88
C TYR A 36 -11.22 6.76 -0.11
N LEU A 37 -10.35 5.78 -0.38
CA LEU A 37 -10.70 4.64 -1.23
C LEU A 37 -11.76 3.76 -0.55
N VAL A 38 -11.68 3.59 0.77
CA VAL A 38 -12.69 2.86 1.54
C VAL A 38 -14.03 3.58 1.49
N HIS A 39 -14.06 4.89 1.74
CA HIS A 39 -15.29 5.70 1.66
C HIS A 39 -15.89 5.67 0.25
N ALA A 40 -15.06 5.78 -0.79
CA ALA A 40 -15.48 5.66 -2.18
C ALA A 40 -16.13 4.29 -2.48
N ALA A 41 -15.59 3.19 -1.95
CA ALA A 41 -16.17 1.86 -2.10
C ALA A 41 -17.55 1.72 -1.45
N LEU A 42 -17.87 2.56 -0.47
CA LEU A 42 -19.14 2.55 0.26
C LEU A 42 -20.23 3.41 -0.40
N VAL A 43 -19.88 4.29 -1.35
CA VAL A 43 -20.84 5.18 -2.03
C VAL A 43 -21.90 4.38 -2.80
N CYS A 44 -21.47 3.44 -3.65
CA CYS A 44 -22.39 2.58 -4.40
C CYS A 44 -21.71 1.30 -4.93
N LYS A 45 -22.54 0.36 -5.42
CA LYS A 45 -22.05 -0.90 -6.01
C LYS A 45 -21.14 -0.71 -7.22
N SER A 46 -21.37 0.31 -8.06
CA SER A 46 -20.51 0.54 -9.24
C SER A 46 -19.11 0.99 -8.82
N TRP A 47 -19.00 1.93 -7.87
CA TRP A 47 -17.71 2.41 -7.37
C TRP A 47 -16.93 1.29 -6.69
N ARG A 48 -17.60 0.48 -5.86
CA ARG A 48 -16.99 -0.72 -5.27
C ARG A 48 -16.44 -1.68 -6.34
N ARG A 49 -17.18 -1.88 -7.43
CA ARG A 49 -16.75 -2.75 -8.55
C ARG A 49 -15.50 -2.19 -9.23
N ILE A 50 -15.44 -0.88 -9.49
CA ILE A 50 -14.26 -0.21 -10.07
C ILE A 50 -13.05 -0.41 -9.16
N LEU A 51 -13.17 -0.13 -7.86
CA LEU A 51 -12.07 -0.29 -6.89
C LEU A 51 -11.61 -1.74 -6.72
N SER A 52 -12.53 -2.70 -6.92
CA SER A 52 -12.24 -4.12 -6.86
C SER A 52 -11.67 -4.68 -8.17
N ASP A 53 -11.61 -3.89 -9.24
CA ASP A 53 -11.06 -4.30 -10.54
C ASP A 53 -9.53 -4.45 -10.48
N ALA A 54 -9.01 -5.49 -11.14
CA ALA A 54 -7.58 -5.74 -11.20
C ALA A 54 -6.86 -4.71 -12.09
N GLY A 55 -7.52 -4.19 -13.14
CA GLY A 55 -7.00 -3.14 -14.00
C GLY A 55 -6.85 -1.83 -13.25
N PHE A 56 -7.87 -1.43 -12.48
CA PHE A 56 -7.80 -0.26 -11.60
C PHE A 56 -6.60 -0.35 -10.64
N ARG A 57 -6.45 -1.47 -9.91
CA ARG A 57 -5.33 -1.65 -8.97
C ARG A 57 -3.96 -1.51 -9.63
N ARG A 58 -3.78 -2.08 -10.83
CA ARG A 58 -2.52 -1.95 -11.58
C ARG A 58 -2.26 -0.49 -11.95
N ARG A 59 -3.25 0.20 -12.53
CA ARG A 59 -3.13 1.62 -12.89
C ARG A 59 -2.88 2.51 -11.68
N TYR A 60 -3.54 2.23 -10.56
CA TYR A 60 -3.36 2.94 -9.31
C TYR A 60 -1.93 2.78 -8.78
N ILE A 61 -1.40 1.55 -8.74
CA ILE A 61 -0.02 1.27 -8.35
C ILE A 61 0.97 1.90 -9.34
N ASP A 62 0.72 1.81 -10.64
CA ASP A 62 1.58 2.41 -11.67
C ASP A 62 1.64 3.94 -11.60
N LEU A 63 0.54 4.57 -11.19
CA LEU A 63 0.48 6.02 -10.99
C LEU A 63 1.16 6.43 -9.68
N HIS A 64 0.96 5.63 -8.62
CA HIS A 64 1.43 5.89 -7.26
C HIS A 64 2.61 4.98 -6.87
N ARG A 65 3.54 4.73 -7.81
CA ARG A 65 4.61 3.68 -7.77
C ARG A 65 5.48 3.59 -6.52
N SER A 66 5.42 4.57 -5.62
CA SER A 66 5.89 4.39 -4.27
C SER A 66 4.78 3.73 -3.46
N PRO A 67 4.83 2.41 -3.17
CA PRO A 67 3.95 1.85 -2.15
C PRO A 67 4.01 2.77 -0.93
N PRO A 68 2.86 3.16 -0.35
CA PRO A 68 2.84 4.12 0.73
C PRO A 68 3.83 3.63 1.78
N LEU A 69 4.85 4.45 2.04
CA LEU A 69 5.84 4.14 3.06
C LEU A 69 5.05 4.07 4.36
N LEU A 70 4.83 2.86 4.89
CA LEU A 70 4.11 2.71 6.17
C LEU A 70 4.92 3.34 7.29
N GLY A 71 6.24 3.31 7.14
CA GLY A 71 7.19 3.92 8.06
C GLY A 71 8.59 3.41 7.81
N TYR A 72 9.49 3.78 8.70
CA TYR A 72 10.87 3.34 8.69
C TYR A 72 11.30 2.91 10.09
N ILE A 73 12.40 2.15 10.17
CA ILE A 73 12.96 1.71 11.45
C ILE A 73 14.21 2.53 11.74
N HIS A 74 14.22 3.13 12.93
CA HIS A 74 15.28 3.96 13.42
C HIS A 74 15.91 3.31 14.66
N ASN A 75 17.21 3.00 14.58
CA ASN A 75 17.96 2.50 15.72
C ASN A 75 18.30 3.65 16.67
N ILE A 76 17.72 3.60 17.86
CA ILE A 76 18.04 4.54 18.93
C ILE A 76 19.15 3.91 19.77
N TYR A 77 20.21 4.68 20.00
CA TYR A 77 21.34 4.27 20.83
C TYR A 77 21.28 5.00 22.18
N GLN A 78 21.17 4.25 23.27
CA GLN A 78 21.25 4.80 24.63
C GLN A 78 22.34 4.09 25.41
N SER A 79 23.44 4.81 25.69
CA SER A 79 24.62 4.29 26.38
C SER A 79 25.20 3.01 25.73
N ARG A 80 24.77 1.83 26.18
CA ARG A 80 25.24 0.51 25.69
C ARG A 80 24.16 -0.32 25.01
N THR A 81 22.94 0.19 24.89
CA THR A 81 21.83 -0.51 24.26
C THR A 81 21.46 0.14 22.93
N CYS A 82 21.13 -0.71 21.96
CA CYS A 82 20.42 -0.33 20.76
C CYS A 82 18.98 -0.81 20.92
N SER A 83 18.03 -0.01 20.44
CA SER A 83 16.62 -0.38 20.36
C SER A 83 16.05 0.11 19.02
N PRO A 84 15.55 -0.78 18.14
CA PRO A 84 14.87 -0.36 16.93
C PRO A 84 13.52 0.25 17.29
N ARG A 85 13.23 1.45 16.76
CA ARG A 85 11.92 2.09 16.86
C ARG A 85 11.30 2.19 15.47
N PHE A 86 10.06 1.76 15.33
CA PHE A 86 9.28 2.05 14.14
C PHE A 86 8.78 3.49 14.18
N VAL A 87 8.95 4.21 13.07
CA VAL A 87 8.45 5.58 12.88
C VAL A 87 7.48 5.56 11.71
N SER A 88 6.19 5.82 12.00
CA SER A 88 5.15 5.91 10.96
C SER A 88 5.45 7.04 9.99
N SER A 89 5.25 6.80 8.70
CA SER A 89 5.27 7.84 7.68
C SER A 89 3.87 8.33 7.30
N SER A 90 2.81 7.68 7.82
CA SER A 90 1.41 8.12 7.64
C SER A 90 0.88 8.88 8.86
N ALA A 91 -0.04 9.82 8.62
CA ALA A 91 -0.77 10.57 9.63
C ALA A 91 -1.75 9.70 10.44
N THR A 92 -2.16 8.54 9.91
CA THR A 92 -2.86 7.52 10.68
C THR A 92 -1.87 6.77 11.57
N ALA A 93 -2.25 6.55 12.84
CA ALA A 93 -1.42 5.84 13.80
C ALA A 93 -0.96 4.48 13.25
N SER A 94 0.34 4.18 13.40
CA SER A 94 0.90 2.90 12.98
C SER A 94 0.26 1.76 13.79
N PRO A 95 -0.24 0.70 13.13
CA PRO A 95 -0.68 -0.52 13.83
C PRO A 95 0.51 -1.32 14.39
N PHE A 96 1.74 -1.01 13.97
CA PHE A 96 2.94 -1.76 14.34
C PHE A 96 3.54 -1.19 15.62
N SER A 97 3.47 -1.99 16.68
CA SER A 97 4.20 -1.73 17.92
C SER A 97 5.55 -2.44 17.84
N PRO A 98 6.69 -1.76 18.03
CA PRO A 98 7.96 -2.47 18.16
C PRO A 98 7.92 -3.37 19.41
N PRO A 99 8.45 -4.59 19.33
CA PRO A 99 8.45 -5.53 20.45
C PRO A 99 9.14 -4.90 21.66
N THR A 100 8.38 -4.81 22.76
CA THR A 100 8.75 -4.09 23.98
C THR A 100 9.86 -4.80 24.78
N THR A 101 10.22 -6.02 24.38
CA THR A 101 11.14 -6.93 25.09
C THR A 101 12.58 -6.89 24.59
N ILE A 102 12.88 -6.06 23.58
CA ILE A 102 14.15 -6.13 22.84
C ILE A 102 15.16 -5.08 23.33
N ASN A 103 15.57 -5.18 24.60
CA ASN A 103 16.72 -4.43 25.07
C ASN A 103 17.99 -4.98 24.39
N SER A 104 18.82 -4.11 23.78
CA SER A 104 20.12 -4.44 23.18
C SER A 104 20.13 -5.04 21.77
N TRP A 105 19.10 -4.80 20.96
CA TRP A 105 19.12 -5.23 19.55
C TRP A 105 19.10 -4.05 18.61
N GLY A 106 19.62 -4.25 17.40
CA GLY A 106 19.60 -3.23 16.35
C GLY A 106 19.04 -3.81 15.06
N ALA A 107 18.31 -2.99 14.30
CA ALA A 107 17.90 -3.31 12.94
C ALA A 107 19.08 -3.15 11.98
N LEU A 108 19.29 -4.15 11.13
CA LEU A 108 20.36 -4.18 10.12
C LEU A 108 19.82 -3.91 8.71
N ASP A 109 18.71 -4.55 8.34
CA ASP A 109 18.15 -4.48 6.99
C ASP A 109 16.61 -4.64 7.06
N CYS A 110 15.91 -4.17 6.03
CA CYS A 110 14.46 -4.26 5.89
C CYS A 110 14.11 -4.65 4.45
N ARG A 111 13.50 -5.82 4.24
CA ARG A 111 13.10 -6.29 2.91
C ARG A 111 11.76 -7.01 2.95
N HIS A 112 10.90 -6.71 1.98
CA HIS A 112 9.60 -7.37 1.81
C HIS A 112 8.70 -7.29 3.06
N GLY A 113 8.75 -6.17 3.79
CA GLY A 113 7.98 -5.99 5.03
C GLY A 113 8.58 -6.64 6.27
N ARG A 114 9.71 -7.35 6.16
CA ARG A 114 10.41 -7.99 7.27
C ARG A 114 11.69 -7.25 7.63
N VAL A 115 12.09 -7.36 8.89
CA VAL A 115 13.20 -6.62 9.48
C VAL A 115 14.24 -7.60 10.01
N LEU A 116 15.48 -7.48 9.57
CA LEU A 116 16.57 -8.23 10.16
C LEU A 116 17.07 -7.49 11.40
N ILE A 117 16.93 -8.12 12.57
CA ILE A 117 17.42 -7.59 13.85
C ILE A 117 18.56 -8.46 14.38
N HIS A 118 19.55 -7.83 15.02
CA HIS A 118 20.68 -8.53 15.62
C HIS A 118 20.85 -8.17 17.09
N ASN A 119 21.49 -9.04 17.85
CA ASN A 119 22.20 -8.68 19.07
C ASN A 119 23.60 -9.32 19.07
N LYS A 120 24.32 -9.26 20.19
CA LYS A 120 25.68 -9.82 20.30
C LYS A 120 25.79 -11.34 20.04
N LEU A 121 24.68 -12.08 20.11
CA LEU A 121 24.65 -13.54 20.13
C LEU A 121 23.83 -14.15 18.97
N ARG A 122 22.91 -13.40 18.36
CA ARG A 122 21.97 -13.93 17.36
C ARG A 122 21.49 -12.88 16.36
N LEU A 123 21.03 -13.40 15.22
CA LEU A 123 20.26 -12.72 14.18
C LEU A 123 18.86 -13.31 14.14
N VAL A 124 17.84 -12.46 14.07
CA VAL A 124 16.44 -12.87 13.94
C VAL A 124 15.78 -12.03 12.86
N VAL A 125 14.90 -12.65 12.07
CA VAL A 125 14.02 -11.94 11.14
C VAL A 125 12.71 -11.71 11.87
N TRP A 126 12.34 -10.44 12.03
CA TRP A 126 11.12 -10.00 12.70
C TRP A 126 10.08 -9.57 11.66
N ASP A 127 8.84 -10.03 11.83
CA ASP A 127 7.68 -9.53 11.09
C ASP A 127 6.92 -8.50 11.95
N PRO A 128 6.99 -7.19 11.61
CA PRO A 128 6.32 -6.15 12.38
C PRO A 128 4.79 -6.24 12.34
N VAL A 129 4.22 -6.98 11.39
CA VAL A 129 2.76 -7.15 11.23
C VAL A 129 2.23 -8.22 12.18
N THR A 130 2.98 -9.29 12.40
CA THR A 130 2.54 -10.44 13.22
C THR A 130 3.26 -10.57 14.56
N ASP A 131 4.33 -9.81 14.77
CA ASP A 131 5.23 -9.89 15.93
C ASP A 131 5.94 -11.26 16.09
N ASP A 132 6.19 -11.95 14.97
CA ASP A 132 6.93 -13.21 14.88
C ASP A 132 8.42 -13.01 14.54
#